data_AF-A0AB36PFF8-F1
#
_entry.id   AF-A0AB36PFF8-F1
#
_cell.length_a   1.000
_cell.length_b   1.000
_cell.length_c   1.000
_cell.angle_alpha   90.00
_cell.angle_beta   90.00
_cell.angle_gamma   90.00
#
_symmetry.space_group_name_H-M   'P 1'
#
loop_
_entity.id
_entity.type
_entity.pdbx_description
1 polymer ?
#
loop_
_entity_poly.entity_id
_entity_poly.type
_entity_poly.pdbx_seq_one_letter_code
_entity_poly.pdbx_strand_id
1 'polypeptide(L)' 'MNSLYTAEGVMDKHSLWQRYVPLVRHEALRLQVRLPASVELDDLLQAGGIGLLNAVERYDALQGTAFTTYAV' A
#
# COMPACT_ATOMS: atom_id res chain seq x y z
N MET A 1 -9.76 0.98 -17.69
CA MET A 1 -9.20 2.36 -17.59
C MET A 1 -8.99 2.67 -16.12
N ASN A 2 -7.76 2.46 -15.62
CA ASN A 2 -7.38 2.58 -14.19
C ASN A 2 -6.36 3.71 -13.97
N SER A 3 -6.33 4.68 -14.88
CA SER A 3 -5.35 5.77 -14.92
C SER A 3 -5.70 6.89 -13.95
N LEU A 4 -4.81 7.17 -13.01
CA LEU A 4 -4.79 8.41 -12.23
C LEU A 4 -3.97 9.44 -13.00
N TYR A 5 -4.54 10.61 -13.27
CA TYR A 5 -3.81 11.70 -13.91
C TYR A 5 -3.10 12.53 -12.86
N THR A 6 -1.78 12.71 -12.99
CA THR A 6 -0.96 13.54 -12.12
C THR A 6 -0.22 14.60 -12.92
N ALA A 7 0.32 15.61 -12.24
CA ALA A 7 1.14 16.66 -12.87
C ALA A 7 2.42 16.10 -13.54
N GLU A 8 2.84 14.87 -13.20
CA GLU A 8 3.99 14.16 -13.77
C GLU A 8 3.62 13.17 -14.88
N GLY A 9 2.31 13.01 -15.17
CA GLY A 9 1.79 12.07 -16.16
C GLY A 9 0.74 11.10 -15.60
N VAL A 10 0.36 10.11 -16.42
CA VAL A 10 -0.59 9.05 -16.04
C VAL A 10 0.10 8.07 -15.09
N MET A 11 -0.27 8.07 -13.80
CA MET A 11 0.09 6.99 -12.90
C MET A 11 -0.91 5.85 -13.03
N ASP A 12 -0.40 4.66 -13.33
CA ASP A 12 -1.18 3.44 -13.27
C ASP A 12 -1.26 2.96 -11.81
N LYS A 13 -2.48 2.66 -11.34
CA LYS A 13 -2.72 2.01 -10.05
C LYS A 13 -1.91 0.73 -9.89
N HIS A 14 -1.68 -0.01 -10.98
CA HIS A 14 -0.82 -1.19 -10.94
C HIS A 14 0.64 -0.86 -10.60
N SER A 15 1.18 0.25 -11.12
CA SER A 15 2.53 0.71 -10.78
C SER A 15 2.65 1.17 -9.33
N LEU A 16 1.62 1.82 -8.78
CA LEU A 16 1.56 2.16 -7.35
C LEU A 16 1.58 0.89 -6.50
N TRP A 17 0.71 -0.08 -6.82
CA TRP A 17 0.68 -1.38 -6.15
C TRP A 17 2.08 -2.03 -6.13
N GLN A 18 2.69 -2.22 -7.30
CA GLN A 18 4.01 -2.85 -7.40
C GLN A 18 5.09 -2.12 -6.60
N ARG A 19 5.04 -0.79 -6.56
CA ARG A 19 6.00 0.04 -5.81
C ARG A 19 5.88 -0.13 -4.29
N TYR A 20 4.68 -0.33 -3.76
CA TYR A 20 4.44 -0.33 -2.31
C TYR A 20 4.23 -1.71 -1.68
N VAL A 21 4.03 -2.77 -2.46
CA VAL A 21 4.01 -4.15 -1.95
C VAL A 21 5.25 -4.51 -1.09
N PRO A 22 6.50 -4.15 -1.46
CA PRO A 22 7.66 -4.41 -0.61
C PRO A 22 7.58 -3.73 0.76
N LEU A 23 6.94 -2.57 0.86
CA LEU A 23 6.75 -1.84 2.11
C LEU A 23 5.78 -2.59 3.04
N VAL A 24 4.68 -3.12 2.50
CA VAL A 24 3.74 -3.96 3.27
C VAL A 24 4.46 -5.14 3.90
N ARG A 25 5.33 -5.82 3.14
CA ARG A 25 6.14 -6.92 3.66
C ARG A 25 7.09 -6.47 4.77
N HIS A 26 7.74 -5.33 4.59
CA HIS A 26 8.65 -4.77 5.57
C HIS A 26 7.94 -4.47 6.90
N GLU A 27 6.77 -3.81 6.84
CA GLU A 27 5.99 -3.50 8.04
C GLU A 27 5.37 -4.75 8.69
N ALA A 28 4.90 -5.73 7.90
CA ALA A 28 4.41 -7.00 8.42
C ALA A 28 5.50 -7.74 9.23
N LEU A 29 6.72 -7.82 8.69
CA LEU A 29 7.87 -8.40 9.41
C LEU A 29 8.21 -7.62 10.69
N ARG A 30 8.17 -6.28 10.63
CA ARG A 30 8.41 -5.42 11.81
C ARG A 30 7.35 -5.65 12.90
N LEU A 31 6.09 -5.79 12.52
CA LEU A 31 4.98 -6.08 13.43
C LEU A 31 5.11 -7.48 14.03
N GLN A 32 5.47 -8.49 13.23
CA GLN A 32 5.58 -9.88 13.69
C GLN A 32 6.55 -10.03 14.87
N VAL A 33 7.66 -9.27 14.89
CA VAL A 33 8.64 -9.28 16.00
C VAL A 33 8.03 -8.84 17.33
N ARG A 34 6.92 -8.09 17.31
CA ARG A 34 6.27 -7.50 18.49
C ARG A 34 4.97 -8.21 18.88
N LEU A 35 4.54 -9.22 18.12
CA LEU A 35 3.28 -9.93 18.32
C LEU A 35 3.51 -11.33 18.91
N PRO A 36 2.48 -11.94 19.53
CA PRO A 36 2.55 -13.32 20.01
C PRO A 36 2.80 -14.30 18.86
N ALA A 37 3.40 -15.45 19.18
CA ALA A 37 3.68 -16.52 18.22
C ALA A 37 2.42 -17.12 17.54
N SER A 38 1.23 -16.83 18.08
CA SER A 38 -0.04 -17.21 17.46
C SER A 38 -0.42 -16.37 16.24
N VAL A 39 0.30 -15.27 15.97
CA VAL A 39 0.04 -14.41 14.81
C VAL A 39 0.95 -14.82 13.66
N GLU A 40 0.35 -15.23 12.55
CA GLU A 40 1.08 -15.65 11.36
C GLU A 40 1.48 -14.46 10.49
N LEU A 41 2.67 -14.55 9.86
CA LEU A 41 3.14 -13.52 8.93
C LEU A 41 2.20 -13.38 7.74
N ASP A 42 1.67 -14.50 7.25
CA ASP A 42 0.81 -14.52 6.06
C ASP A 42 -0.52 -13.79 6.30
N ASP A 43 -1.03 -13.80 7.53
CA ASP A 43 -2.20 -13.01 7.92
C ASP A 43 -1.89 -11.50 7.89
N LEU A 44 -0.71 -11.10 8.39
CA LEU A 44 -0.27 -9.71 8.37
C LEU A 44 -0.05 -9.22 6.93
N LEU A 45 0.53 -10.06 6.07
CA LEU A 45 0.73 -9.76 4.66
C LEU A 45 -0.60 -9.62 3.91
N GLN A 46 -1.57 -10.50 4.18
CA GLN A 46 -2.91 -10.40 3.59
C GLN A 46 -3.63 -9.14 4.05
N ALA A 47 -3.67 -8.89 5.36
CA ALA A 47 -4.32 -7.70 5.92
C ALA A 47 -3.69 -6.40 5.38
N GLY A 48 -2.36 -6.32 5.36
CA GLY A 48 -1.63 -5.19 4.81
C GLY A 48 -1.82 -5.04 3.30
N GLY A 49 -1.88 -6.15 2.56
CA GLY A 49 -2.15 -6.16 1.13
C GLY A 49 -3.55 -5.63 0.79
N ILE A 50 -4.57 -6.02 1.55
CA ILE A 50 -5.94 -5.49 1.41
C ILE A 50 -5.95 -3.98 1.70
N GLY A 51 -5.25 -3.53 2.75
CA GLY A 51 -5.11 -2.11 3.07
C GLY A 51 -4.46 -1.32 1.94
N LEU A 52 -3.36 -1.84 1.38
CA LEU A 52 -2.68 -1.22 0.25
C LEU A 52 -3.57 -1.17 -0.99
N LEU A 53 -4.31 -2.23 -1.30
CA LEU A 53 -5.20 -2.27 -2.45
C LEU A 53 -6.28 -1.18 -2.34
N ASN A 54 -6.91 -1.09 -1.17
CA ASN A 54 -7.90 -0.05 -0.88
C ASN A 54 -7.31 1.35 -1.00
N ALA A 55 -6.07 1.55 -0.52
CA ALA A 55 -5.39 2.83 -0.62
C ALA A 55 -5.09 3.20 -2.10
N VAL A 56 -4.57 2.26 -2.88
CA VAL A 56 -4.32 2.45 -4.32
C VAL A 56 -5.60 2.75 -5.09
N GLU A 57 -6.71 2.10 -4.74
CA GLU A 57 -7.98 2.33 -5.41
C GLU A 57 -8.59 3.70 -5.13
N ARG A 58 -8.44 4.19 -3.90
CA ARG A 58 -9.05 5.43 -3.40
C ARG A 58 -8.15 6.66 -3.53
N TYR A 59 -6.87 6.46 -3.79
CA TYR A 59 -5.92 7.56 -3.92
C TYR A 59 -6.27 8.47 -5.11
N ASP A 60 -6.33 9.77 -4.83
CA ASP A 60 -6.51 10.83 -5.81
C ASP A 60 -5.33 11.79 -5.71
N ALA A 61 -4.46 11.76 -6.73
CA ALA A 61 -3.28 12.60 -6.80
C ALA A 61 -3.61 14.10 -6.91
N LEU A 62 -4.82 14.46 -7.34
CA LEU A 62 -5.25 15.85 -7.45
C LEU A 62 -5.52 16.49 -6.08
N GLN A 63 -5.64 15.70 -5.03
CA GLN A 63 -5.76 16.18 -3.65
C GLN A 63 -4.45 16.74 -3.07
N GLY A 64 -3.35 16.71 -3.85
CA GLY A 64 -2.08 17.33 -3.47
C GLY A 64 -1.31 16.61 -2.37
N THR A 65 -1.73 15.40 -1.99
CA THR A 65 -1.03 14.57 -0.99
C THR A 65 -0.24 13.47 -1.68
N ALA A 66 0.98 13.22 -1.22
CA ALA A 66 1.77 12.10 -1.70
C ALA A 66 1.12 10.77 -1.26
N PHE A 67 1.19 9.74 -2.12
CA PHE A 67 0.62 8.42 -1.81
C PHE A 67 1.15 7.85 -0.48
N THR A 68 2.44 8.01 -0.20
CA THR A 68 3.07 7.58 1.07
C THR A 68 2.39 8.18 2.30
N THR A 69 1.92 9.42 2.20
CA THR A 69 1.27 10.13 3.30
C THR A 69 -0.20 9.71 3.44
N TYR A 70 -0.82 9.28 2.34
CA TYR A 70 -2.20 8.81 2.32
C TYR A 70 -2.35 7.36 2.82
N ALA A 71 -1.38 6.51 2.52
CA ALA A 71 -1.46 5.07 2.75
C ALA A 71 -0.94 4.62 4.14
N VAL A 72 -0.49 5.55 4.98
CA VAL A 72 0.02 5.33 6.35
C VAL A 72 -0.97 5.90 7.35
#